data_AF-A0A167N0I6-F1
#
_entry.id   AF-A0A167N0I6-F1
#
_cell.length_a   1.000
_cell.length_b   1.000
_cell.length_c   1.000
_cell.angle_alpha   90.00
_cell.angle_beta   90.00
_cell.angle_gamma   90.00
#
_symmetry.space_group_name_H-M   'P 1'
#
loop_
_entity.id
_entity.type
_entity.pdbx_description
1 polymer ?
#
loop_
_entity_poly.entity_id
_entity_poly.type
_entity_poly.pdbx_seq_one_letter_code
_entity_poly.pdbx_strand_id
1 'polypeptide(L)' 'MRRAKATLVYARTKNIRVVQLLLVHTKIDNIIRYLGIGIEDAIKISRETDC' A
#
# COMPACT_ATOMS: atom_id res chain seq x y z
N MET A 1 -11.96 5.64 11.86
CA MET A 1 -10.54 5.39 12.21
C MET A 1 -9.82 4.34 11.34
N ARG A 2 -10.20 4.07 10.07
CA ARG A 2 -9.47 3.09 9.23
C ARG A 2 -8.22 3.68 8.54
N ARG A 3 -8.26 4.98 8.25
CA ARG A 3 -7.25 5.71 7.46
C ARG A 3 -5.89 5.85 8.16
N ALA A 4 -5.88 6.27 9.43
CA ALA A 4 -4.64 6.41 10.20
C ALA A 4 -3.89 5.07 10.36
N LYS A 5 -4.63 3.97 10.47
CA LYS A 5 -4.07 2.62 10.62
C LYS A 5 -3.36 2.15 9.34
N ALA A 6 -3.90 2.48 8.17
CA ALA A 6 -3.30 2.14 6.88
C ALA A 6 -1.93 2.80 6.66
N THR A 7 -1.81 4.10 6.96
CA THR A 7 -0.53 4.83 6.87
C THR A 7 0.48 4.30 7.86
N LEU A 8 0.06 3.98 9.09
CA LEU A 8 0.95 3.43 10.12
C LEU A 8 1.47 2.03 9.76
N VAL A 9 0.59 1.21 9.17
CA VAL A 9 0.96 -0.12 8.67
C VAL A 9 1.95 0.00 7.52
N TYR A 10 1.70 0.88 6.54
CA TYR A 10 2.65 1.13 5.44
C TYR A 10 4.01 1.61 5.96
N ALA A 11 4.02 2.54 6.93
CA ALA A 11 5.27 3.03 7.50
C ALA A 11 6.10 1.93 8.16
N ARG A 12 5.44 0.90 8.72
CA ARG A 12 6.08 -0.19 9.47
C ARG A 12 6.46 -1.39 8.61
N THR A 13 5.63 -1.76 7.64
CA THR A 13 5.85 -2.94 6.78
C THR A 13 6.45 -2.59 5.43
N LYS A 14 6.34 -1.32 5.00
CA LYS A 14 6.66 -0.85 3.64
C LYS A 14 6.00 -1.69 2.54
N ASN A 15 4.93 -2.42 2.88
CA ASN A 15 4.27 -3.35 1.99
C ASN A 15 2.85 -2.85 1.67
N ILE A 16 2.65 -2.48 0.41
CA ILE A 16 1.38 -1.96 -0.09
C ILE A 16 0.28 -3.03 -0.12
N ARG A 17 0.61 -4.32 -0.27
CA ARG A 17 -0.37 -5.41 -0.30
C ARG A 17 -1.05 -5.63 1.04
N VAL A 18 -0.32 -5.44 2.14
CA VAL A 18 -0.90 -5.49 3.49
C VAL A 18 -1.92 -4.37 3.67
N VAL A 19 -1.60 -3.16 3.17
CA VAL A 19 -2.54 -2.03 3.19
C VAL A 19 -3.76 -2.31 2.32
N GLN A 20 -3.56 -2.96 1.18
CA GLN A 20 -4.62 -3.33 0.26
C GLN A 20 -5.58 -4.36 0.84
N LEU A 21 -5.05 -5.37 1.55
CA LEU A 21 -5.83 -6.34 2.29
C LEU A 21 -6.60 -5.67 3.44
N LEU A 22 -5.95 -4.75 4.16
CA LEU A 22 -6.54 -3.99 5.26
C LEU A 22 -7.70 -3.08 4.82
N LEU A 23 -7.59 -2.50 3.62
CA LEU A 23 -8.61 -1.61 3.04
C LEU A 23 -9.65 -2.35 2.20
N VAL A 24 -9.56 -3.69 2.15
CA VAL A 24 -10.49 -4.59 1.43
C VAL A 24 -10.60 -4.21 -0.05
N HIS A 25 -9.61 -4.65 -0.82
CA HIS A 25 -9.61 -4.66 -2.29
C HIS A 25 -9.84 -3.29 -2.97
N THR A 26 -9.32 -2.22 -2.37
CA THR A 26 -9.14 -0.97 -3.12
C THR A 26 -8.06 -1.17 -4.19
N LYS A 27 -8.27 -0.59 -5.38
CA LYS A 27 -7.26 -0.56 -6.44
C LYS A 27 -5.94 -0.01 -5.88
N ILE A 28 -4.81 -0.60 -6.28
CA ILE A 28 -3.48 -0.15 -5.86
C ILE A 28 -3.31 1.34 -6.16
N ASP A 29 -3.82 1.83 -7.29
CA ASP A 29 -3.83 3.25 -7.66
C ASP A 29 -4.43 4.16 -6.59
N ASN A 30 -5.53 3.73 -5.97
CA ASN A 30 -6.15 4.48 -4.89
C ASN A 30 -5.24 4.54 -3.67
N ILE A 31 -4.53 3.46 -3.34
CA ILE A 31 -3.62 3.36 -2.20
C ILE A 31 -2.37 4.22 -2.42
N ILE A 32 -1.81 4.19 -3.63
CA ILE A 32 -0.70 5.03 -4.05
C ILE A 32 -1.06 6.51 -3.88
N ARG A 33 -2.21 6.91 -4.42
CA ARG A 33 -2.72 8.28 -4.31
C ARG A 33 -3.09 8.66 -2.87
N TYR A 34 -3.45 7.66 -2.05
CA TYR A 34 -3.76 7.84 -0.62
C TYR A 34 -2.52 8.03 0.24
N LEU A 35 -1.45 7.31 -0.06
CA LEU A 35 -0.20 7.30 0.70
C LEU A 35 0.83 8.31 0.15
N GLY A 36 0.60 8.87 -1.04
CA GLY A 36 1.50 9.82 -1.70
C GLY A 36 2.81 9.17 -2.16
N ILE A 37 2.76 7.91 -2.58
CA ILE A 37 3.93 7.14 -3.02
C ILE A 37 4.08 7.29 -4.54
N GLY A 38 5.30 7.24 -5.06
CA GLY A 38 5.52 7.15 -6.50
C GLY A 38 4.91 5.86 -7.07
N ILE A 39 4.30 5.96 -8.25
CA ILE A 39 3.73 4.79 -8.94
C ILE A 39 4.81 3.72 -9.19
N GLU A 40 6.01 4.15 -9.58
CA GLU A 40 7.14 3.25 -9.85
C GLU A 40 7.60 2.49 -8.60
N ASP A 41 7.71 3.19 -7.46
CA ASP A 41 8.07 2.57 -6.17
C ASP A 41 7.03 1.54 -5.73
N ALA A 42 5.75 1.86 -5.90
CA ALA A 42 4.65 0.96 -5.56
C ALA A 42 4.62 -0.30 -6.44
N ILE A 43 4.90 -0.16 -7.73
CA ILE A 43 4.99 -1.29 -8.67
C ILE A 43 6.17 -2.19 -8.32
N LYS A 44 7.33 -1.60 -8.01
CA LYS A 44 8.53 -2.34 -7.61
C LYS A 44 8.29 -3.18 -6.35
N ILE A 45 7.73 -2.56 -5.32
CA ILE A 45 7.39 -3.23 -4.05
C ILE A 45 6.32 -4.32 -4.26
N SER A 46 5.33 -4.09 -5.14
CA SER A 46 4.30 -5.10 -5.43
C SER A 46 4.84 -6.29 -6.22
N ARG A 47 5.87 -6.10 -7.05
CA ARG A 47 6.52 -7.18 -7.81
C ARG A 47 7.45 -8.03 -6.95
N GLU A 48 8.15 -7.41 -6.00
CA GLU A 48 9.14 -8.11 -5.15
C GLU A 48 8.52 -9.14 -4.19
N THR A 49 7.21 -9.01 -3.91
CA THR A 49 6.45 -9.98 -3.08
C THR A 49 5.83 -11.15 -3.86
N ASP A 50 6.14 -11.31 -5.16
CA ASP A 50 5.66 -12.39 -6.03
C ASP A 50 6.75 -13.44 -6.30
N CYS A 51 7.59 -13.73 -5.30
CA CYS A 51 8.57 -14.83 -5.30
C CYS A 51 8.10 -16.00 -4.44
#